data_AF-A0A194QU00-F1
#
_entry.id   AF-A0A194QU00-F1
#
_cell.length_a   1.000
_cell.length_b   1.000
_cell.length_c   1.000
_cell.angle_alpha   90.00
_cell.angle_beta   90.00
_cell.angle_gamma   90.00
#
_symmetry.space_group_name_H-M   'P 1'
#
loop_
_entity.id
_entity.type
_entity.pdbx_description
1 polymer ?
#
loop_
_entity_poly.entity_id
_entity_poly.type
_entity_poly.pdbx_seq_one_letter_code
_entity_poly.pdbx_strand_id
1 'polypeptide(L)'
;MRIQNNNLRRGNISIGIHLWTSSLEWMSVCTSAIIFAEVKRSIWMGGGLHELRSLRQRFVQAMLPYFDTWIGLQGDAHVTYWLRQVLTELGCFSECLNQIPPKSTPNNMFGLFLSVLSWVGLSPVPFLANILNTTEPALRLLISILLGYPLGIIYHKYVRKYPEYRNLYFVITGADIALYNFGKAIIHNTIPALMIYFTTYMFGPGKLNVIITFVFNMTYLIVGYIMTESENYDITWTMPHCVLTLKLIALSFDLWDGQKLLKGAELSENSKKTALRVNPSLLELIGFVYFPACFLVGPIFSFKRYSDFLSERFPFDKEIVNTKHIYETKAMKRLIQGIAYLAAFQVGGSVFNVKYMLSDEFWETSIFYRHFYCGLWAHFALYKYISCWLLTEASCIRIGISYNRADETPGKLSNWDGCSNIKLLCFEGATKFQHYIDSFNCNTNHFAAEYIYKRLKFLGNRNLSQLFTLFFLALWHGTRSGYYVTFFNEFIIIYMEKEFESIISKTAIYHEMWQNKFARYILYVILKTYTIVFMGWSLVPFDVKIISKWWSIYSSLYFSGFIIFLPWGFAYKPLLLWSLKYFNVRKVTKNE
;
A
#
# COMPACT_ATOMS: atom_id res chain seq x y z
N MET A 1 43.22 21.34 -22.58
CA MET A 1 43.03 21.55 -21.13
C MET A 1 41.58 21.44 -20.62
N ARG A 2 40.50 21.69 -21.39
CA ARG A 2 39.11 21.54 -20.91
C ARG A 2 38.51 20.12 -20.95
N ILE A 3 39.17 19.16 -21.61
CA ILE A 3 38.64 17.78 -21.76
C ILE A 3 39.21 16.81 -20.69
N GLN A 4 40.44 17.05 -20.19
CA GLN A 4 41.02 16.24 -19.10
C GLN A 4 40.38 16.50 -17.72
N ASN A 5 39.85 17.71 -17.47
CA ASN A 5 39.21 18.03 -16.19
C ASN A 5 37.83 17.36 -15.99
N ASN A 6 37.14 16.98 -17.08
CA ASN A 6 35.85 16.29 -16.97
C ASN A 6 36.00 14.78 -16.69
N ASN A 7 37.11 14.17 -17.10
CA ASN A 7 37.40 12.77 -16.79
C ASN A 7 37.91 12.59 -15.35
N LEU A 8 38.66 13.56 -14.81
CA LEU A 8 39.03 13.59 -13.38
C LEU A 8 37.82 13.82 -12.46
N ARG A 9 36.85 14.67 -12.85
CA ARG A 9 35.59 14.84 -12.10
C ARG A 9 34.68 13.62 -12.16
N ARG A 10 34.57 12.94 -13.32
CA ARG A 10 33.78 11.69 -13.43
C ARG A 10 34.43 10.52 -12.70
N GLY A 11 35.77 10.42 -12.71
CA GLY A 11 36.53 9.44 -11.92
C GLY A 11 36.35 9.65 -10.42
N ASN A 12 36.45 10.89 -9.92
CA ASN A 12 36.27 11.20 -8.49
C ASN A 12 34.82 11.09 -8.01
N ILE A 13 33.82 11.32 -8.88
CA ILE A 13 32.41 11.09 -8.55
C ILE A 13 32.10 9.59 -8.54
N SER A 14 32.65 8.79 -9.48
CA SER A 14 32.48 7.34 -9.49
C SER A 14 33.19 6.67 -8.32
N ILE A 15 34.40 7.12 -7.95
CA ILE A 15 35.13 6.66 -6.75
C ILE A 15 34.42 7.14 -5.49
N GLY A 16 33.88 8.36 -5.47
CA GLY A 16 33.08 8.89 -4.37
C GLY A 16 31.78 8.11 -4.15
N ILE A 17 31.07 7.73 -5.22
CA ILE A 17 29.87 6.88 -5.17
C ILE A 17 30.25 5.46 -4.74
N HIS A 18 31.33 4.88 -5.26
CA HIS A 18 31.80 3.55 -4.86
C HIS A 18 32.23 3.52 -3.38
N LEU A 19 32.98 4.53 -2.93
CA LEU A 19 33.36 4.67 -1.53
C LEU A 19 32.14 4.93 -0.65
N TRP A 20 31.14 5.68 -1.11
CA TRP A 20 29.89 5.94 -0.38
C TRP A 20 29.01 4.68 -0.27
N THR A 21 28.86 3.90 -1.35
CA THR A 21 28.14 2.62 -1.33
C THR A 21 28.88 1.59 -0.49
N SER A 22 30.20 1.49 -0.61
CA SER A 22 31.00 0.57 0.21
C SER A 22 31.02 1.00 1.68
N SER A 23 31.03 2.30 1.99
CA SER A 23 30.93 2.80 3.37
C SER A 23 29.55 2.54 3.97
N LEU A 24 28.47 2.64 3.19
CA LEU A 24 27.12 2.29 3.61
C LEU A 24 26.92 0.79 3.75
N GLU A 25 27.56 -0.02 2.90
CA GLU A 25 27.61 -1.47 3.04
C GLU A 25 28.39 -1.86 4.30
N TRP A 26 29.54 -1.24 4.58
CA TRP A 26 30.30 -1.48 5.80
C TRP A 26 29.57 -1.00 7.05
N MET A 27 28.95 0.18 7.02
CA MET A 27 28.09 0.66 8.12
C MET A 27 26.89 -0.26 8.31
N SER A 28 26.21 -0.69 7.24
CA SER A 28 25.09 -1.64 7.31
C SER A 28 25.55 -3.01 7.84
N VAL A 29 26.73 -3.49 7.46
CA VAL A 29 27.31 -4.74 7.96
C VAL A 29 27.69 -4.60 9.43
N CYS A 30 28.29 -3.48 9.84
CA CYS A 30 28.61 -3.20 11.24
C CYS A 30 27.35 -3.04 12.09
N THR A 31 26.34 -2.29 11.64
CA THR A 31 25.07 -2.12 12.36
C THR A 31 24.29 -3.43 12.42
N SER A 32 24.27 -4.21 11.34
CA SER A 32 23.63 -5.53 11.31
C SER A 32 24.39 -6.55 12.16
N ALA A 33 25.73 -6.53 12.18
CA ALA A 33 26.56 -7.36 13.04
C ALA A 33 26.42 -6.98 14.52
N ILE A 34 26.23 -5.70 14.83
CA ILE A 34 25.95 -5.22 16.19
C ILE A 34 24.55 -5.67 16.62
N ILE A 35 23.52 -5.49 15.80
CA ILE A 35 22.16 -5.98 16.10
C ILE A 35 22.19 -7.51 16.27
N PHE A 36 22.92 -8.24 15.43
CA PHE A 36 23.05 -9.69 15.52
C PHE A 36 23.88 -10.14 16.73
N ALA A 37 24.94 -9.41 17.11
CA ALA A 37 25.74 -9.66 18.30
C ALA A 37 24.96 -9.37 19.59
N GLU A 38 24.12 -8.34 19.59
CA GLU A 38 23.27 -7.97 20.73
C GLU A 38 22.12 -8.97 20.91
N VAL A 39 21.48 -9.39 19.82
CA VAL A 39 20.49 -10.47 19.82
C VAL A 39 21.12 -11.81 20.25
N LYS A 40 22.34 -12.12 19.80
CA LYS A 40 23.05 -13.35 20.20
C LYS A 40 23.50 -13.31 21.67
N ARG A 41 23.94 -12.17 22.20
CA ARG A 41 24.33 -12.01 23.62
C ARG A 41 23.13 -12.03 24.57
N SER A 42 22.01 -11.41 24.22
CA SER A 42 20.78 -11.45 25.01
C SER A 42 20.14 -12.83 25.07
N ILE A 43 20.31 -13.67 24.04
CA ILE A 43 19.68 -15.00 23.98
C ILE A 43 20.55 -16.10 24.63
N TRP A 44 21.89 -16.02 24.57
CA TRP A 44 22.74 -17.18 24.91
C TRP A 44 23.64 -17.08 26.15
N MET A 45 24.02 -15.90 26.66
CA MET A 45 25.19 -15.83 27.56
C MET A 45 24.99 -15.21 28.95
N GLY A 46 23.81 -14.65 29.29
CA GLY A 46 23.52 -14.22 30.67
C GLY A 46 24.59 -13.33 31.34
N GLY A 47 25.39 -12.59 30.57
CA GLY A 47 26.57 -11.86 31.05
C GLY A 47 26.23 -10.49 31.62
N GLY A 48 26.74 -10.18 32.81
CA GLY A 48 26.45 -8.95 33.55
C GLY A 48 27.00 -7.65 32.93
N LEU A 49 26.41 -6.51 33.36
CA LEU A 49 26.60 -5.13 32.89
C LEU A 49 28.07 -4.64 32.73
N HIS A 50 29.06 -5.30 33.32
CA HIS A 50 30.44 -4.82 33.36
C HIS A 50 31.21 -5.07 32.04
N GLU A 51 30.81 -6.07 31.24
CA GLU A 51 31.42 -6.37 29.93
C GLU A 51 30.92 -5.48 28.78
N LEU A 52 29.74 -4.84 28.94
CA LEU A 52 29.18 -3.91 27.96
C LEU A 52 29.93 -2.57 27.91
N ARG A 53 30.43 -2.09 29.07
CA ARG A 53 31.24 -0.87 29.15
C ARG A 53 32.60 -1.01 28.46
N SER A 54 33.23 -2.18 28.55
CA SER A 54 34.52 -2.46 27.90
C SER A 54 34.37 -2.62 26.38
N LEU A 55 33.25 -3.15 25.89
CA LEU A 55 32.97 -3.25 24.46
C LEU A 55 32.64 -1.89 23.82
N ARG A 56 31.89 -1.02 24.52
CA ARG A 56 31.66 0.38 24.13
C ARG A 56 32.99 1.15 23.99
N GLN A 57 33.90 1.00 24.95
CA GLN A 57 35.23 1.63 24.88
C GLN A 57 36.08 1.07 23.74
N ARG A 58 36.04 -0.24 23.51
CA ARG A 58 36.76 -0.87 22.39
C ARG A 58 36.19 -0.50 21.02
N PHE A 59 34.87 -0.34 20.89
CA PHE A 59 34.22 0.14 19.65
C PHE A 59 34.60 1.59 19.33
N VAL A 60 34.53 2.48 20.33
CA VAL A 60 34.95 3.88 20.17
C VAL A 60 36.44 3.96 19.81
N GLN A 61 37.31 3.19 20.50
CA GLN A 61 38.75 3.14 20.18
C GLN A 61 39.08 2.49 18.83
N ALA A 62 38.29 1.51 18.37
CA ALA A 62 38.52 0.85 17.09
C ALA A 62 38.03 1.67 15.89
N MET A 63 36.98 2.50 16.07
CA MET A 63 36.42 3.33 15.01
C MET A 63 37.09 4.71 14.91
N LEU A 64 37.63 5.24 16.01
CA LEU A 64 38.30 6.55 16.08
C LEU A 64 39.38 6.74 14.98
N PRO A 65 40.31 5.79 14.73
CA PRO A 65 41.33 5.97 13.70
C PRO A 65 40.79 6.04 12.27
N TYR A 66 39.72 5.29 11.96
CA TYR A 66 39.08 5.32 10.64
C TYR A 66 38.27 6.59 10.43
N PHE A 67 37.71 7.16 11.50
CA PHE A 67 37.02 8.44 11.46
C PHE A 67 37.99 9.62 11.43
N ASP A 68 39.13 9.59 12.13
CA ASP A 68 40.15 10.65 12.05
C ASP A 68 40.76 10.74 10.64
N THR A 69 40.90 9.60 9.97
CA THR A 69 41.34 9.54 8.55
C THR A 69 40.27 10.11 7.60
N TRP A 70 38.98 10.02 7.96
CA TRP A 70 37.86 10.58 7.19
C TRP A 70 37.62 12.08 7.49
N ILE A 71 37.80 12.49 8.75
CA ILE A 71 37.72 13.89 9.25
C ILE A 71 38.86 14.74 8.68
N GLY A 72 40.06 14.17 8.50
CA GLY A 72 41.19 14.84 7.84
C GLY A 72 40.94 15.18 6.36
N LEU A 73 39.94 14.56 5.71
CA LEU A 73 39.63 14.74 4.29
C LEU A 73 38.47 15.70 3.99
N GLN A 74 37.63 16.05 4.98
CA GLN A 74 36.54 17.02 4.83
C GLN A 74 36.40 17.88 6.09
N GLY A 75 37.07 19.03 6.12
CA GLY A 75 37.03 19.99 7.22
C GLY A 75 35.71 20.77 7.36
N ASP A 76 34.55 20.09 7.32
CA ASP A 76 33.23 20.73 7.46
C ASP A 76 32.58 20.40 8.82
N ALA A 77 32.57 21.41 9.70
CA ALA A 77 32.05 21.31 11.07
C ALA A 77 30.57 20.90 11.15
N HIS A 78 29.79 21.11 10.08
CA HIS A 78 28.39 20.68 10.01
C HIS A 78 28.24 19.16 9.89
N VAL A 79 29.16 18.48 9.19
CA VAL A 79 29.17 17.02 9.04
C VAL A 79 29.58 16.35 10.36
N THR A 80 30.50 16.96 11.11
CA THR A 80 30.92 16.48 12.43
C THR A 80 29.82 16.62 13.48
N TYR A 81 29.08 17.73 13.47
CA TYR A 81 27.89 17.91 14.32
C TYR A 81 26.78 16.92 13.96
N TRP A 82 26.58 16.67 12.66
CA TRP A 82 25.61 15.71 12.11
C TRP A 82 25.91 14.25 12.52
N LEU A 83 27.16 13.78 12.39
CA LEU A 83 27.57 12.44 12.83
C LEU A 83 27.35 12.27 14.34
N ARG A 84 27.64 13.31 15.13
CA ARG A 84 27.40 13.28 16.58
C ARG A 84 25.92 13.14 16.91
N GLN A 85 25.03 13.89 16.27
CA GLN A 85 23.58 13.78 16.52
C GLN A 85 23.01 12.41 16.13
N VAL A 86 23.40 11.84 14.98
CA VAL A 86 22.98 10.50 14.57
C VAL A 86 23.48 9.43 15.55
N LEU A 87 24.74 9.53 15.99
CA LEU A 87 25.31 8.63 17.00
C LEU A 87 24.64 8.81 18.37
N THR A 88 24.19 10.03 18.72
CA THR A 88 23.42 10.28 19.94
C THR A 88 22.03 9.65 19.86
N GLU A 89 21.30 9.80 18.76
CA GLU A 89 19.97 9.18 18.60
C GLU A 89 20.05 7.64 18.55
N LEU A 90 21.06 7.08 17.86
CA LEU A 90 21.35 5.64 17.86
C LEU A 90 21.80 5.15 19.25
N GLY A 91 22.53 5.98 19.99
CA GLY A 91 22.93 5.73 21.38
C GLY A 91 21.73 5.70 22.33
N CYS A 92 20.81 6.66 22.21
CA CYS A 92 19.55 6.66 22.96
C CYS A 92 18.67 5.47 22.62
N PHE A 93 18.65 5.01 21.35
CA PHE A 93 17.96 3.79 20.95
C PHE A 93 18.53 2.55 21.64
N SER A 94 19.85 2.44 21.76
CA SER A 94 20.52 1.37 22.50
C SER A 94 20.28 1.45 24.02
N GLU A 95 20.28 2.66 24.60
CA GLU A 95 19.95 2.86 26.03
C GLU A 95 18.50 2.52 26.33
N CYS A 96 17.55 2.84 25.45
CA CYS A 96 16.15 2.41 25.55
C CYS A 96 16.01 0.88 25.51
N LEU A 97 16.78 0.18 24.66
CA LEU A 97 16.80 -1.29 24.63
C LEU A 97 17.37 -1.89 25.93
N ASN A 98 18.35 -1.23 26.54
CA ASN A 98 19.00 -1.67 27.78
C ASN A 98 18.19 -1.38 29.07
N GLN A 99 17.19 -0.50 28.99
CA GLN A 99 16.28 -0.19 30.12
C GLN A 99 15.06 -1.10 30.18
N ILE A 100 14.90 -2.02 29.22
CA ILE A 100 13.83 -3.02 29.22
C ILE A 100 14.09 -4.02 30.36
N PRO A 101 13.24 -4.11 31.39
CA PRO A 101 13.44 -5.10 32.45
C PRO A 101 13.42 -6.52 31.84
N PRO A 102 14.29 -7.45 32.27
CA PRO A 102 14.46 -8.77 31.64
C PRO A 102 13.21 -9.67 31.70
N LYS A 103 12.17 -9.29 32.46
CA LYS A 103 10.85 -9.93 32.48
C LYS A 103 9.85 -9.36 31.45
N SER A 104 10.25 -8.36 30.65
CA SER A 104 9.39 -7.64 29.71
C SER A 104 9.87 -7.68 28.26
N THR A 105 11.01 -8.29 27.97
CA THR A 105 11.34 -8.73 26.62
C THR A 105 10.31 -9.80 26.22
N PRO A 106 9.47 -9.56 25.20
CA PRO A 106 8.54 -10.58 24.78
C PRO A 106 9.36 -11.72 24.20
N ASN A 107 9.25 -12.92 24.77
CA ASN A 107 9.66 -14.19 24.16
C ASN A 107 8.87 -14.50 22.86
N ASN A 108 8.36 -13.48 22.15
CA ASN A 108 7.36 -13.56 21.10
C ASN A 108 7.92 -13.06 19.75
N MET A 109 9.23 -13.18 19.49
CA MET A 109 9.80 -12.98 18.14
C MET A 109 9.42 -14.18 17.25
N PHE A 110 8.14 -14.27 16.92
CA PHE A 110 7.57 -15.41 16.22
C PHE A 110 8.08 -15.51 14.78
N GLY A 111 8.30 -14.38 14.09
CA GLY A 111 8.89 -14.35 12.75
C GLY A 111 10.33 -14.85 12.75
N LEU A 112 11.16 -14.38 13.69
CA LEU A 112 12.53 -14.84 13.87
C LEU A 112 12.56 -16.32 14.27
N PHE A 113 11.66 -16.76 15.16
CA PHE A 113 11.53 -18.17 15.54
C PHE A 113 11.18 -19.04 14.34
N LEU A 114 10.17 -18.68 13.54
CA LEU A 114 9.82 -19.40 12.32
C LEU A 114 10.93 -19.34 11.26
N SER A 115 11.66 -18.22 11.17
CA SER A 115 12.83 -18.08 10.28
C SER A 115 13.95 -19.01 10.72
N VAL A 116 14.21 -19.12 12.02
CA VAL A 116 15.17 -20.04 12.60
C VAL A 116 14.74 -21.48 12.35
N LEU A 117 13.47 -21.83 12.57
CA LEU A 117 12.93 -23.15 12.20
C LEU A 117 13.14 -23.46 10.72
N SER A 118 12.93 -22.47 9.83
CA SER A 118 13.21 -22.62 8.40
C SER A 118 14.70 -22.85 8.13
N TRP A 119 15.59 -22.13 8.81
CA TRP A 119 17.03 -22.28 8.62
C TRP A 119 17.57 -23.63 9.13
N VAL A 120 16.97 -24.20 10.17
CA VAL A 120 17.33 -25.52 10.68
C VAL A 120 16.54 -26.68 10.05
N GLY A 121 15.73 -26.40 9.01
CA GLY A 121 14.96 -27.41 8.27
C GLY A 121 13.74 -27.98 9.00
N LEU A 122 13.29 -27.33 10.08
CA LEU A 122 12.14 -27.74 10.91
C LEU A 122 10.87 -26.92 10.66
N SER A 123 10.87 -26.03 9.65
CA SER A 123 9.68 -25.24 9.32
C SER A 123 8.57 -26.15 8.78
N PRO A 124 7.35 -26.09 9.34
CA PRO A 124 6.21 -26.83 8.79
C PRO A 124 5.66 -26.18 7.52
N VAL A 125 6.11 -24.97 7.16
CA VAL A 125 5.52 -24.15 6.09
C VAL A 125 5.64 -24.79 4.70
N PRO A 126 6.79 -25.34 4.27
CA PRO A 126 6.87 -26.02 2.97
C PRO A 126 5.91 -27.21 2.86
N PHE A 127 5.80 -28.00 3.94
CA PHE A 127 4.89 -29.15 4.00
C PHE A 127 3.41 -28.72 3.91
N LEU A 128 3.03 -27.70 4.69
CA LEU A 128 1.66 -27.17 4.67
C LEU A 128 1.32 -26.51 3.33
N ALA A 129 2.27 -25.82 2.71
CA ALA A 129 2.07 -25.20 1.40
C ALA A 129 1.75 -26.26 0.33
N ASN A 130 2.44 -27.40 0.37
CA ASN A 130 2.17 -28.53 -0.52
C ASN A 130 0.77 -29.13 -0.30
N ILE A 131 0.36 -29.35 0.96
CA ILE A 131 -0.99 -29.86 1.29
C ILE A 131 -2.09 -28.91 0.80
N LEU A 132 -1.88 -27.61 0.97
CA LEU A 132 -2.84 -26.58 0.60
C LEU A 132 -2.80 -26.19 -0.88
N ASN A 133 -1.96 -26.86 -1.69
CA ASN A 133 -1.73 -26.56 -3.10
C ASN A 133 -1.46 -25.07 -3.35
N THR A 134 -0.59 -24.48 -2.53
CA THR A 134 -0.18 -23.07 -2.59
C THR A 134 1.33 -22.95 -2.58
N THR A 135 1.84 -21.76 -2.88
CA THR A 135 3.28 -21.50 -2.84
C THR A 135 3.73 -21.18 -1.41
N GLU A 136 4.95 -21.57 -1.06
CA GLU A 136 5.52 -21.25 0.25
C GLU A 136 5.50 -19.74 0.56
N PRO A 137 5.90 -18.83 -0.36
CA PRO A 137 5.79 -17.39 -0.13
C PRO A 137 4.35 -16.92 0.16
N ALA A 138 3.34 -17.50 -0.50
CA ALA A 138 1.95 -17.15 -0.26
C ALA A 138 1.48 -17.57 1.13
N LEU A 139 1.89 -18.76 1.58
CA LEU A 139 1.57 -19.22 2.93
C LEU A 139 2.31 -18.40 4.01
N ARG A 140 3.59 -18.07 3.80
CA ARG A 140 4.34 -17.17 4.69
C ARG A 140 3.65 -15.81 4.82
N LEU A 141 3.24 -15.22 3.69
CA LEU A 141 2.51 -13.97 3.64
C LEU A 141 1.20 -14.05 4.44
N LEU A 142 0.40 -15.10 4.22
CA LEU A 142 -0.88 -15.29 4.92
C LEU A 142 -0.67 -15.42 6.44
N ILE A 143 0.30 -16.22 6.88
CA ILE A 143 0.66 -16.35 8.30
C ILE A 143 1.00 -14.98 8.88
N SER A 144 1.83 -14.19 8.19
CA SER A 144 2.21 -12.86 8.66
C SER A 144 1.07 -11.86 8.70
N ILE A 145 0.14 -11.89 7.74
CA ILE A 145 -1.08 -11.08 7.79
C ILE A 145 -1.93 -11.45 9.01
N LEU A 146 -2.09 -12.76 9.30
CA LEU A 146 -2.85 -13.24 10.45
C LEU A 146 -2.21 -12.88 11.79
N LEU A 147 -0.87 -12.79 11.86
CA LEU A 147 -0.14 -12.37 13.06
C LEU A 147 -0.44 -10.92 13.46
N GLY A 148 -0.88 -10.06 12.54
CA GLY A 148 -1.27 -8.68 12.87
C GLY A 148 -2.34 -8.61 13.96
N TYR A 149 -3.27 -9.56 13.99
CA TYR A 149 -4.38 -9.59 14.94
C TYR A 149 -3.94 -9.88 16.40
N PRO A 150 -3.21 -10.98 16.70
CA PRO A 150 -2.68 -11.22 18.04
C PRO A 150 -1.65 -10.17 18.47
N LEU A 151 -0.87 -9.60 17.54
CA LEU A 151 0.00 -8.47 17.85
C LEU A 151 -0.82 -7.25 18.33
N GLY A 152 -1.97 -6.96 17.70
CA GLY A 152 -2.91 -5.95 18.20
C GLY A 152 -3.39 -6.21 19.63
N ILE A 153 -3.67 -7.47 20.00
CA ILE A 153 -4.04 -7.86 21.38
C ILE A 153 -2.89 -7.57 22.35
N ILE A 154 -1.67 -8.00 22.01
CA ILE A 154 -0.47 -7.82 22.84
C ILE A 154 -0.19 -6.33 23.05
N TYR A 155 -0.28 -5.53 21.97
CA TYR A 155 -0.12 -4.08 22.03
C TYR A 155 -1.09 -3.47 23.06
N HIS A 156 -2.38 -3.75 22.95
CA HIS A 156 -3.39 -3.22 23.87
C HIS A 156 -3.17 -3.65 25.32
N LYS A 157 -2.76 -4.90 25.54
CA LYS A 157 -2.62 -5.47 26.89
C LYS A 157 -1.36 -4.97 27.61
N TYR A 158 -0.25 -4.80 26.89
CA TYR A 158 1.06 -4.59 27.52
C TYR A 158 1.75 -3.28 27.15
N VAL A 159 1.59 -2.80 25.92
CA VAL A 159 2.42 -1.70 25.38
C VAL A 159 1.67 -0.38 25.34
N ARG A 160 0.38 -0.39 24.97
CA ARG A 160 -0.42 0.82 24.74
C ARG A 160 -0.31 1.83 25.88
N LYS A 161 -0.28 1.40 27.13
CA LYS A 161 -0.18 2.30 28.30
C LYS A 161 1.16 3.07 28.43
N TYR A 162 2.18 2.71 27.68
CA TYR A 162 3.52 3.31 27.74
C TYR A 162 3.88 3.98 26.40
N PRO A 163 3.64 5.29 26.23
CA PRO A 163 3.87 6.02 24.98
C PRO A 163 5.26 5.83 24.36
N GLU A 164 6.29 5.80 25.20
CA GLU A 164 7.70 5.65 24.83
C GLU A 164 8.01 4.33 24.12
N TYR A 165 7.26 3.26 24.42
CA TYR A 165 7.48 1.93 23.83
C TYR A 165 6.61 1.64 22.61
N ARG A 166 5.62 2.51 22.29
CA ARG A 166 4.65 2.25 21.20
C ARG A 166 5.35 2.12 19.85
N ASN A 167 6.20 3.08 19.49
CA ASN A 167 6.96 3.03 18.23
C ASN A 167 7.94 1.85 18.21
N LEU A 168 8.68 1.64 19.29
CA LEU A 168 9.66 0.55 19.38
C LEU A 168 9.00 -0.81 19.15
N TYR A 169 7.83 -1.03 19.74
CA TYR A 169 7.04 -2.23 19.53
C TYR A 169 6.68 -2.43 18.04
N PHE A 170 6.22 -1.39 17.35
CA PHE A 170 5.90 -1.48 15.92
C PHE A 170 7.14 -1.75 15.07
N VAL A 171 8.25 -1.06 15.34
CA VAL A 171 9.52 -1.32 14.65
C VAL A 171 9.95 -2.77 14.79
N ILE A 172 10.00 -3.28 16.02
CA ILE A 172 10.47 -4.66 16.29
C ILE A 172 9.55 -5.68 15.60
N THR A 173 8.24 -5.57 15.81
CA THR A 173 7.28 -6.57 15.31
C THR A 173 7.10 -6.50 13.80
N GLY A 174 7.11 -5.31 13.20
CA GLY A 174 7.04 -5.16 11.75
C GLY A 174 8.33 -5.56 11.04
N ALA A 175 9.49 -5.25 11.63
CA ALA A 175 10.77 -5.72 11.10
C ALA A 175 10.89 -7.25 11.19
N ASP A 176 10.38 -7.86 12.26
CA ASP A 176 10.29 -9.32 12.41
C ASP A 176 9.43 -9.95 11.30
N ILE A 177 8.24 -9.40 11.03
CA ILE A 177 7.38 -9.81 9.92
C ILE A 177 8.10 -9.65 8.56
N ALA A 178 8.78 -8.52 8.36
CA ALA A 178 9.50 -8.25 7.12
C ALA A 178 10.68 -9.21 6.90
N LEU A 179 11.47 -9.49 7.95
CA LEU A 179 12.57 -10.44 7.92
C LEU A 179 12.08 -11.86 7.61
N TYR A 180 10.96 -12.28 8.20
CA TYR A 180 10.39 -13.61 7.94
C TYR A 180 9.97 -13.81 6.47
N ASN A 181 9.39 -12.76 5.85
CA ASN A 181 8.93 -12.85 4.46
C ASN A 181 10.07 -12.65 3.45
N PHE A 182 11.01 -11.74 3.72
CA PHE A 182 11.94 -11.24 2.70
C PHE A 182 13.42 -11.35 3.08
N GLY A 183 13.73 -11.79 4.31
CA GLY A 183 15.11 -11.90 4.79
C GLY A 183 15.88 -10.59 4.65
N LYS A 184 17.08 -10.65 4.06
CA LYS A 184 17.96 -9.47 3.85
C LYS A 184 17.34 -8.41 2.93
N ALA A 185 16.34 -8.76 2.12
CA ALA A 185 15.69 -7.81 1.22
C ALA A 185 14.86 -6.74 1.95
N ILE A 186 14.67 -6.86 3.28
CA ILE A 186 14.13 -5.79 4.13
C ILE A 186 14.87 -4.45 3.96
N ILE A 187 16.15 -4.48 3.58
CA ILE A 187 16.95 -3.28 3.31
C ILE A 187 16.27 -2.34 2.30
N HIS A 188 15.56 -2.91 1.32
CA HIS A 188 14.85 -2.16 0.28
C HIS A 188 13.68 -1.34 0.84
N ASN A 189 13.10 -1.71 1.99
CA ASN A 189 12.08 -0.91 2.67
C ASN A 189 12.70 0.16 3.59
N THR A 190 13.87 -0.12 4.18
CA THR A 190 14.57 0.82 5.05
C THR A 190 15.19 1.99 4.28
N ILE A 191 15.77 1.74 3.10
CA ILE A 191 16.47 2.78 2.31
C ILE A 191 15.56 3.99 1.99
N PRO A 192 14.35 3.84 1.43
CA PRO A 192 13.47 4.97 1.17
C PRO A 192 13.04 5.74 2.42
N ALA A 193 12.87 5.04 3.55
CA ALA A 193 12.51 5.66 4.83
C ALA A 193 13.64 6.57 5.35
N LEU A 194 14.89 6.10 5.26
CA LEU A 194 16.05 6.91 5.59
C LEU A 194 16.22 8.07 4.61
N MET A 195 16.01 7.82 3.31
CA MET A 195 16.12 8.84 2.27
C MET A 195 15.18 10.02 2.56
N ILE A 196 13.89 9.79 2.79
CA ILE A 196 12.94 10.88 3.08
C ILE A 196 13.28 11.62 4.38
N TYR A 197 13.74 10.92 5.41
CA TYR A 197 14.17 11.55 6.66
C TYR A 197 15.32 12.53 6.40
N PHE A 198 16.36 12.06 5.70
CA PHE A 198 17.53 12.87 5.38
C PHE A 198 17.20 14.03 4.43
N THR A 199 16.42 13.82 3.38
CA THR A 199 16.07 14.89 2.44
C THR A 199 15.18 15.95 3.10
N THR A 200 14.29 15.55 4.01
CA THR A 200 13.48 16.48 4.80
C THR A 200 14.34 17.30 5.75
N TYR A 201 15.36 16.69 6.38
CA TYR A 201 16.29 17.40 7.26
C TYR A 201 17.21 18.36 6.48
N MET A 202 17.79 17.92 5.35
CA MET A 202 18.75 18.70 4.56
C MET A 202 18.11 19.83 3.75
N PHE A 203 16.98 19.56 3.08
CA PHE A 203 16.34 20.52 2.16
C PHE A 203 15.10 21.19 2.74
N GLY A 204 14.69 20.78 3.95
CA GLY A 204 13.45 21.19 4.57
C GLY A 204 12.20 20.52 3.94
N PRO A 205 11.05 20.57 4.63
CA PRO A 205 9.77 20.05 4.15
C PRO A 205 9.12 20.93 3.06
N GLY A 206 9.79 21.10 1.92
CA GLY A 206 9.38 21.98 0.82
C GLY A 206 9.12 21.27 -0.52
N LYS A 207 8.85 22.06 -1.57
CA LYS A 207 8.62 21.57 -2.95
C LYS A 207 9.77 20.67 -3.44
N LEU A 208 11.02 21.03 -3.15
CA LEU A 208 12.19 20.27 -3.58
C LEU A 208 12.21 18.86 -2.96
N ASN A 209 11.93 18.76 -1.66
CA ASN A 209 11.86 17.47 -0.95
C ASN A 209 10.77 16.56 -1.52
N VAL A 210 9.60 17.12 -1.88
CA VAL A 210 8.53 16.38 -2.57
C VAL A 210 9.00 15.82 -3.90
N ILE A 211 9.65 16.63 -4.73
CA ILE A 211 10.15 16.19 -6.05
C ILE A 211 11.18 15.07 -5.88
N ILE A 212 12.16 15.25 -5.00
CA ILE A 212 13.20 14.25 -4.73
C ILE A 212 12.57 12.95 -4.23
N THR A 213 11.68 13.05 -3.23
CA THR A 213 10.99 11.89 -2.65
C THR A 213 10.18 11.14 -3.71
N PHE A 214 9.41 11.86 -4.53
CA PHE A 214 8.60 11.28 -5.58
C PHE A 214 9.43 10.55 -6.61
N VAL A 215 10.45 11.23 -7.18
CA VAL A 215 11.31 10.65 -8.22
C VAL A 215 12.07 9.46 -7.67
N PHE A 216 12.65 9.56 -6.47
CA PHE A 216 13.38 8.46 -5.87
C PHE A 216 12.49 7.24 -5.63
N ASN A 217 11.34 7.40 -4.96
CA ASN A 217 10.47 6.26 -4.61
C ASN A 217 9.92 5.58 -5.87
N MET A 218 9.48 6.35 -6.87
CA MET A 218 9.01 5.77 -8.14
C MET A 218 10.14 5.06 -8.89
N THR A 219 11.32 5.67 -8.97
CA THR A 219 12.48 5.05 -9.65
C THR A 219 12.90 3.76 -8.95
N TYR A 220 12.99 3.77 -7.62
CA TYR A 220 13.37 2.62 -6.82
C TYR A 220 12.39 1.46 -7.01
N LEU A 221 11.09 1.75 -6.99
CA LEU A 221 10.03 0.77 -7.21
C LEU A 221 10.12 0.17 -8.64
N ILE A 222 10.27 1.00 -9.67
CA ILE A 222 10.38 0.55 -11.06
C ILE A 222 11.62 -0.33 -11.27
N VAL A 223 12.78 0.08 -10.72
CA VAL A 223 13.99 -0.74 -10.75
C VAL A 223 13.76 -2.06 -10.03
N GLY A 224 13.09 -2.04 -8.87
CA GLY A 224 12.69 -3.25 -8.15
C GLY A 224 11.86 -4.18 -9.02
N TYR A 225 10.87 -3.68 -9.75
CA TYR A 225 10.08 -4.48 -10.68
C TYR A 225 10.93 -5.08 -11.80
N ILE A 226 11.77 -4.27 -12.45
CA ILE A 226 12.66 -4.76 -13.52
C ILE A 226 13.58 -5.88 -13.02
N MET A 227 14.05 -5.80 -11.77
CA MET A 227 14.96 -6.79 -11.17
C MET A 227 14.25 -8.04 -10.64
N THR A 228 12.96 -7.97 -10.31
CA THR A 228 12.28 -9.05 -9.54
C THR A 228 11.04 -9.63 -10.20
N GLU A 229 10.47 -8.97 -11.22
CA GLU A 229 9.21 -9.40 -11.83
C GLU A 229 9.41 -10.56 -12.82
N SER A 230 8.87 -11.74 -12.50
CA SER A 230 8.71 -12.83 -13.46
C SER A 230 7.35 -12.81 -14.16
N GLU A 231 7.13 -13.79 -15.05
CA GLU A 231 5.82 -14.00 -15.66
C GLU A 231 4.75 -14.49 -14.68
N ASN A 232 5.17 -15.09 -13.57
CA ASN A 232 4.27 -15.64 -12.56
C ASN A 232 3.92 -14.58 -11.50
N TYR A 233 2.99 -14.92 -10.63
CA TYR A 233 2.69 -14.09 -9.45
C TYR A 233 3.76 -14.31 -8.39
N ASP A 234 4.77 -13.44 -8.35
CA ASP A 234 5.84 -13.50 -7.35
C ASP A 234 5.51 -12.64 -6.13
N ILE A 235 5.79 -13.19 -4.95
CA ILE A 235 5.71 -12.47 -3.68
C ILE A 235 7.14 -12.09 -3.31
N THR A 236 7.53 -10.87 -3.65
CA THR A 236 8.88 -10.33 -3.39
C THR A 236 8.80 -9.08 -2.52
N TRP A 237 9.96 -8.54 -2.14
CA TRP A 237 10.05 -7.32 -1.34
C TRP A 237 9.37 -6.10 -2.00
N THR A 238 9.13 -6.15 -3.32
CA THR A 238 8.43 -5.08 -4.04
C THR A 238 6.95 -4.96 -3.64
N MET A 239 6.33 -6.02 -3.11
CA MET A 239 4.94 -6.01 -2.64
C MET A 239 4.69 -5.01 -1.50
N PRO A 240 5.35 -5.09 -0.33
CA PRO A 240 5.21 -4.04 0.68
C PRO A 240 5.81 -2.71 0.22
N HIS A 241 6.80 -2.74 -0.69
CA HIS A 241 7.47 -1.54 -1.17
C HIS A 241 6.57 -0.66 -2.04
N CYS A 242 5.67 -1.23 -2.84
CA CYS A 242 4.74 -0.43 -3.66
C CYS A 242 3.77 0.37 -2.76
N VAL A 243 3.30 -0.23 -1.66
CA VAL A 243 2.51 0.44 -0.63
C VAL A 243 3.34 1.52 0.07
N LEU A 244 4.58 1.20 0.44
CA LEU A 244 5.50 2.15 1.08
C LEU A 244 5.79 3.37 0.21
N THR A 245 5.98 3.17 -1.10
CA THR A 245 6.18 4.24 -2.10
C THR A 245 5.07 5.29 -1.98
N LEU A 246 3.81 4.86 -1.95
CA LEU A 246 2.67 5.77 -1.81
C LEU A 246 2.67 6.49 -0.46
N LYS A 247 2.95 5.77 0.64
CA LYS A 247 3.02 6.34 1.99
C LYS A 247 4.08 7.45 2.10
N LEU A 248 5.26 7.25 1.53
CA LEU A 248 6.35 8.22 1.61
C LEU A 248 6.13 9.41 0.68
N ILE A 249 5.57 9.19 -0.52
CA ILE A 249 5.13 10.29 -1.38
C ILE A 249 4.09 11.15 -0.66
N ALA A 250 3.05 10.54 -0.08
CA ALA A 250 2.03 11.25 0.68
C ALA A 250 2.64 12.04 1.85
N LEU A 251 3.54 11.42 2.63
CA LEU A 251 4.23 12.07 3.74
C LEU A 251 4.98 13.34 3.30
N SER A 252 5.70 13.30 2.17
CA SER A 252 6.41 14.47 1.67
C SER A 252 5.46 15.63 1.33
N PHE A 253 4.30 15.32 0.73
CA PHE A 253 3.26 16.31 0.44
C PHE A 253 2.61 16.86 1.71
N ASP A 254 2.30 16.00 2.67
CA ASP A 254 1.70 16.38 3.95
C ASP A 254 2.59 17.33 4.75
N LEU A 255 3.91 17.08 4.76
CA LEU A 255 4.90 17.97 5.36
C LEU A 255 4.97 19.31 4.63
N TRP A 256 4.96 19.30 3.29
CA TRP A 256 4.97 20.53 2.50
C TRP A 256 3.71 21.37 2.69
N ASP A 257 2.55 20.73 2.74
CA ASP A 257 1.30 21.42 3.03
C ASP A 257 1.25 21.94 4.47
N GLY A 258 1.85 21.23 5.44
CA GLY A 258 2.04 21.75 6.79
C GLY A 258 2.85 23.06 6.83
N GLN A 259 3.91 23.16 6.02
CA GLN A 259 4.66 24.42 5.88
C GLN A 259 3.85 25.53 5.24
N LYS A 260 3.04 25.22 4.22
CA LYS A 260 2.13 26.21 3.61
C LYS A 260 1.14 26.73 4.64
N LEU A 261 0.58 25.85 5.46
CA LEU A 261 -0.36 26.21 6.51
C LEU A 261 0.28 27.12 7.57
N LEU A 262 1.53 26.84 7.98
CA LEU A 262 2.29 27.71 8.89
C LEU A 262 2.55 29.10 8.30
N LYS A 263 2.64 29.21 6.96
CA LYS A 263 2.78 30.48 6.23
C LYS A 263 1.44 31.17 5.93
N GLY A 264 0.33 30.68 6.48
CA GLY A 264 -0.99 31.27 6.31
C GLY A 264 -1.68 30.96 4.97
N ALA A 265 -1.18 29.98 4.20
CA ALA A 265 -1.83 29.60 2.95
C ALA A 265 -3.12 28.83 3.20
N GLU A 266 -4.15 29.10 2.39
CA GLU A 266 -5.39 28.35 2.42
C GLU A 266 -5.21 27.01 1.68
N LEU A 267 -5.54 25.92 2.38
CA LEU A 267 -5.50 24.56 1.84
C LEU A 267 -6.91 24.01 1.67
N SER A 268 -7.05 22.98 0.83
CA SER A 268 -8.31 22.23 0.74
C SER A 268 -8.62 21.55 2.08
N GLU A 269 -9.90 21.35 2.39
CA GLU A 269 -10.33 20.69 3.63
C GLU A 269 -9.71 19.30 3.82
N ASN A 270 -9.47 18.55 2.74
CA ASN A 270 -8.82 17.25 2.83
C ASN A 270 -7.32 17.40 3.13
N SER A 271 -6.63 18.33 2.47
CA SER A 271 -5.21 18.62 2.74
C SER A 271 -4.98 19.11 4.18
N LYS A 272 -5.89 19.91 4.74
CA LYS A 272 -5.82 20.35 6.14
C LYS A 272 -5.86 19.18 7.14
N LYS A 273 -6.58 18.11 6.82
CA LYS A 273 -6.71 16.92 7.69
C LYS A 273 -5.41 16.13 7.81
N THR A 274 -4.56 16.15 6.79
CA THR A 274 -3.32 15.36 6.76
C THR A 274 -2.05 16.21 6.91
N ALA A 275 -2.13 17.54 6.73
CA ALA A 275 -1.00 18.45 6.83
C ALA A 275 -0.22 18.30 8.16
N LEU A 276 1.10 18.20 8.05
CA LEU A 276 2.03 17.98 9.16
C LEU A 276 2.89 19.20 9.40
N ARG A 277 2.63 19.90 10.51
CA ARG A 277 3.39 21.10 10.91
C ARG A 277 4.75 20.79 11.52
N VAL A 278 4.94 19.57 12.01
CA VAL A 278 6.15 19.11 12.71
C VAL A 278 6.68 17.88 11.97
N ASN A 279 7.99 17.82 11.81
CA ASN A 279 8.66 16.68 11.17
C ASN A 279 8.62 15.46 12.10
N PRO A 280 8.44 14.25 11.56
CA PRO A 280 8.53 13.03 12.36
C PRO A 280 9.95 12.82 12.88
N SER A 281 10.07 12.30 14.11
CA SER A 281 11.34 11.73 14.56
C SER A 281 11.69 10.48 13.75
N LEU A 282 12.96 10.06 13.76
CA LEU A 282 13.39 8.86 13.05
C LEU A 282 12.64 7.62 13.56
N LEU A 283 12.47 7.49 14.87
CA LEU A 283 11.78 6.36 15.49
C LEU A 283 10.29 6.32 15.08
N GLU A 284 9.60 7.46 15.04
CA GLU A 284 8.21 7.51 14.57
C GLU A 284 8.09 7.16 13.08
N LEU A 285 9.02 7.65 12.26
CA LEU A 285 9.03 7.33 10.84
C LEU A 285 9.24 5.84 10.59
N ILE A 286 10.22 5.22 11.25
CA ILE A 286 10.48 3.79 11.10
C ILE A 286 9.32 2.97 11.67
N GLY A 287 8.71 3.39 12.78
CA GLY A 287 7.49 2.76 13.33
C GLY A 287 6.29 2.85 12.38
N PHE A 288 6.14 3.97 11.68
CA PHE A 288 5.13 4.15 10.64
C PHE A 288 5.37 3.25 9.43
N VAL A 289 6.62 3.11 9.01
CA VAL A 289 7.03 2.26 7.87
C VAL A 289 6.77 0.80 8.20
N TYR A 290 7.29 0.33 9.34
CA TYR A 290 7.16 -1.05 9.82
C TYR A 290 5.92 -1.26 10.69
N PHE A 291 4.82 -0.57 10.41
CA PHE A 291 3.61 -0.78 11.21
C PHE A 291 3.05 -2.20 10.97
N PRO A 292 3.05 -3.08 11.99
CA PRO A 292 2.94 -4.53 11.79
C PRO A 292 1.60 -4.97 11.20
N ALA A 293 0.52 -4.25 11.48
CA ALA A 293 -0.81 -4.66 11.04
C ALA A 293 -0.97 -4.60 9.52
N CYS A 294 -0.30 -3.68 8.82
CA CYS A 294 -0.50 -3.43 7.39
C CYS A 294 0.77 -3.23 6.55
N PHE A 295 1.94 -3.54 7.11
CA PHE A 295 3.22 -3.44 6.42
C PHE A 295 3.23 -4.16 5.06
N LEU A 296 2.66 -5.36 5.00
CA LEU A 296 2.79 -6.26 3.84
C LEU A 296 1.93 -5.86 2.64
N VAL A 297 0.64 -5.58 2.86
CA VAL A 297 -0.36 -5.46 1.79
C VAL A 297 -1.21 -4.18 1.87
N GLY A 298 -0.86 -3.27 2.78
CA GLY A 298 -1.71 -2.13 3.13
C GLY A 298 -2.92 -2.54 3.97
N PRO A 299 -3.89 -1.65 4.21
CA PRO A 299 -4.10 -0.41 3.48
C PRO A 299 -3.14 0.71 3.85
N ILE A 300 -3.01 1.67 2.94
CA ILE A 300 -2.23 2.88 3.17
C ILE A 300 -3.01 3.84 4.09
N PHE A 301 -2.29 4.55 4.95
CA PHE A 301 -2.85 5.64 5.76
C PHE A 301 -1.83 6.76 5.92
N SER A 302 -2.31 7.98 6.23
CA SER A 302 -1.44 9.14 6.42
C SER A 302 -0.63 9.05 7.72
N PHE A 303 0.56 9.64 7.72
CA PHE A 303 1.36 9.74 8.93
C PHE A 303 0.62 10.57 10.00
N LYS A 304 -0.21 11.54 9.62
CA LYS A 304 -1.06 12.28 10.57
C LYS A 304 -2.00 11.35 11.35
N ARG A 305 -2.64 10.37 10.69
CA ARG A 305 -3.44 9.35 11.39
C ARG A 305 -2.60 8.53 12.35
N TYR A 306 -1.41 8.12 11.92
CA TYR A 306 -0.47 7.37 12.76
C TYR A 306 -0.07 8.15 14.01
N SER A 307 0.30 9.42 13.85
CA SER A 307 0.67 10.32 14.94
C SER A 307 -0.50 10.57 15.89
N ASP A 308 -1.71 10.84 15.38
CA ASP A 308 -2.91 11.05 16.20
C ASP A 308 -3.32 9.78 16.97
N PHE A 309 -3.11 8.60 16.38
CA PHE A 309 -3.28 7.31 17.06
C PHE A 309 -2.25 7.13 18.19
N LEU A 310 -0.98 7.40 17.91
CA LEU A 310 0.10 7.28 18.89
C LEU A 310 -0.02 8.28 20.03
N SER A 311 -0.54 9.48 19.81
CA SER A 311 -0.72 10.47 20.87
C SER A 311 -2.00 10.26 21.68
N GLU A 312 -2.79 9.22 21.35
CA GLU A 312 -4.15 9.02 21.86
C GLU A 312 -4.98 10.29 21.80
N ARG A 313 -4.86 11.06 20.70
CA ARG A 313 -5.59 12.32 20.52
C ARG A 313 -7.09 12.13 20.69
N PHE A 314 -7.58 10.93 20.38
CA PHE A 314 -8.91 10.45 20.65
C PHE A 314 -8.79 9.23 21.58
N PRO A 315 -8.70 9.45 22.91
CA PRO A 315 -8.40 8.38 23.85
C PRO A 315 -9.57 7.41 23.88
N PHE A 316 -9.27 6.14 23.60
CA PHE A 316 -10.26 5.10 23.53
C PHE A 316 -11.07 4.98 24.83
N ASP A 317 -10.47 5.28 25.98
CA ASP A 317 -10.96 4.86 27.30
C ASP A 317 -12.20 5.64 27.80
N LYS A 318 -12.49 6.85 27.28
CA LYS A 318 -13.71 7.60 27.62
C LYS A 318 -14.97 7.11 26.90
N GLU A 319 -14.83 6.47 25.73
CA GLU A 319 -15.93 5.82 25.00
C GLU A 319 -15.93 4.28 25.19
N ILE A 320 -14.81 3.68 25.61
CA ILE A 320 -14.60 2.22 25.64
C ILE A 320 -15.40 1.47 26.70
N VAL A 321 -15.74 2.08 27.85
CA VAL A 321 -16.52 1.38 28.88
C VAL A 321 -17.83 0.84 28.29
N ASN A 322 -18.40 1.53 27.29
CA ASN A 322 -19.60 1.10 26.57
C ASN A 322 -19.33 0.50 25.17
N THR A 323 -18.11 0.59 24.62
CA THR A 323 -17.81 0.22 23.22
C THR A 323 -16.69 -0.83 23.03
N LYS A 324 -16.05 -1.32 24.10
CA LYS A 324 -15.01 -2.36 24.01
C LYS A 324 -15.46 -3.59 23.23
N HIS A 325 -16.65 -4.09 23.58
CA HIS A 325 -17.27 -5.22 22.88
C HIS A 325 -17.56 -4.91 21.41
N ILE A 326 -17.80 -3.65 21.05
CA ILE A 326 -18.19 -3.24 19.70
C ILE A 326 -17.00 -3.33 18.75
N TYR A 327 -15.82 -2.82 19.10
CA TYR A 327 -14.68 -2.85 18.17
C TYR A 327 -14.07 -4.25 18.06
N GLU A 328 -14.03 -5.03 19.14
CA GLU A 328 -13.59 -6.44 19.10
C GLU A 328 -14.53 -7.27 18.22
N THR A 329 -15.85 -7.04 18.31
CA THR A 329 -16.83 -7.67 17.43
C THR A 329 -16.64 -7.23 15.98
N LYS A 330 -16.38 -5.93 15.72
CA LYS A 330 -16.09 -5.42 14.36
C LYS A 330 -14.82 -6.05 13.78
N ALA A 331 -13.76 -6.17 14.58
CA ALA A 331 -12.50 -6.80 14.19
C ALA A 331 -12.72 -8.29 13.86
N MET A 332 -13.42 -9.02 14.74
CA MET A 332 -13.74 -10.43 14.53
C MET A 332 -14.61 -10.65 13.29
N LYS A 333 -15.60 -9.78 13.06
CA LYS A 333 -16.41 -9.80 11.84
C LYS A 333 -15.55 -9.67 10.59
N ARG A 334 -14.61 -8.72 10.55
CA ARG A 334 -13.68 -8.56 9.41
C ARG A 334 -12.76 -9.76 9.24
N LEU A 335 -12.30 -10.36 10.34
CA LEU A 335 -11.50 -11.59 10.32
C LEU A 335 -12.27 -12.75 9.66
N ILE A 336 -13.49 -13.01 10.12
CA ILE A 336 -14.37 -14.05 9.57
C ILE A 336 -14.67 -13.79 8.09
N GLN A 337 -14.97 -12.54 7.72
CA GLN A 337 -15.19 -12.16 6.32
C GLN A 337 -13.93 -12.42 5.48
N GLY A 338 -12.73 -12.09 5.97
CA GLY A 338 -11.48 -12.35 5.27
C GLY A 338 -11.25 -13.85 5.02
N ILE A 339 -11.51 -14.70 6.02
CA ILE A 339 -11.43 -16.16 5.89
C ILE A 339 -12.47 -16.68 4.89
N ALA A 340 -13.71 -16.18 4.93
CA ALA A 340 -14.76 -16.57 4.00
C ALA A 340 -14.42 -16.21 2.54
N TYR A 341 -13.88 -15.02 2.29
CA TYR A 341 -13.42 -14.62 0.95
C TYR A 341 -12.19 -15.42 0.50
N LEU A 342 -11.30 -15.82 1.42
CA LEU A 342 -10.19 -16.70 1.09
C LEU A 342 -10.68 -18.10 0.66
N ALA A 343 -11.68 -18.65 1.35
CA ALA A 343 -12.31 -19.91 0.96
C ALA A 343 -13.01 -19.78 -0.40
N ALA A 344 -13.74 -18.68 -0.62
CA ALA A 344 -14.38 -18.40 -1.91
C ALA A 344 -13.37 -18.22 -3.05
N PHE A 345 -12.22 -17.59 -2.78
CA PHE A 345 -11.10 -17.51 -3.73
C PHE A 345 -10.58 -18.90 -4.10
N GLN A 346 -10.38 -19.78 -3.12
CA GLN A 346 -9.87 -21.13 -3.36
C GLN A 346 -10.84 -21.98 -4.20
N VAL A 347 -12.14 -21.89 -3.90
CA VAL A 347 -13.19 -22.58 -4.67
C VAL A 347 -13.33 -21.96 -6.07
N GLY A 348 -13.32 -20.64 -6.16
CA GLY A 348 -13.41 -19.95 -7.45
C GLY A 348 -12.22 -20.27 -8.36
N GLY A 349 -11.00 -20.28 -7.82
CA GLY A 349 -9.77 -20.55 -8.58
C GLY A 349 -9.62 -21.99 -9.06
N SER A 350 -10.30 -22.96 -8.44
CA SER A 350 -10.32 -24.36 -8.93
C SER A 350 -11.22 -24.55 -10.14
N VAL A 351 -12.24 -23.70 -10.30
CA VAL A 351 -13.21 -23.74 -11.41
C VAL A 351 -12.80 -22.78 -12.53
N PHE A 352 -12.51 -21.53 -12.16
CA PHE A 352 -12.18 -20.45 -13.07
C PHE A 352 -10.68 -20.24 -13.10
N ASN A 353 -10.03 -20.67 -14.17
CA ASN A 353 -8.59 -20.51 -14.32
C ASN A 353 -8.20 -19.88 -15.65
N VAL A 354 -7.12 -19.12 -15.62
CA VAL A 354 -6.63 -18.38 -16.79
C VAL A 354 -6.05 -19.28 -17.88
N LYS A 355 -5.61 -20.49 -17.52
CA LYS A 355 -5.05 -21.46 -18.47
C LYS A 355 -6.12 -21.95 -19.44
N TYR A 356 -7.34 -22.19 -18.96
CA TYR A 356 -8.49 -22.53 -19.79
C TYR A 356 -8.84 -21.38 -20.73
N MET A 357 -8.84 -20.12 -20.28
CA MET A 357 -9.09 -18.98 -21.18
C MET A 357 -8.04 -18.82 -22.31
N LEU A 358 -6.87 -19.44 -22.15
CA LEU A 358 -5.79 -19.46 -23.14
C LEU A 358 -5.80 -20.72 -24.02
N SER A 359 -6.70 -21.68 -23.79
CA SER A 359 -6.77 -22.92 -24.58
C SER A 359 -7.62 -22.77 -25.83
N ASP A 360 -7.39 -23.66 -26.79
CA ASP A 360 -8.21 -23.74 -28.02
C ASP A 360 -9.65 -24.14 -27.71
N GLU A 361 -9.86 -25.01 -26.71
CA GLU A 361 -11.20 -25.41 -26.24
C GLU A 361 -12.06 -24.20 -25.85
N PHE A 362 -11.46 -23.18 -25.22
CA PHE A 362 -12.19 -21.96 -24.87
C PHE A 362 -12.66 -21.20 -26.11
N TRP A 363 -11.83 -21.17 -27.16
CA TRP A 363 -12.17 -20.54 -28.44
C TRP A 363 -13.37 -21.21 -29.13
N GLU A 364 -13.53 -22.52 -28.95
CA GLU A 364 -14.62 -23.30 -29.57
C GLU A 364 -15.99 -23.10 -28.88
N THR A 365 -16.01 -22.54 -27.66
CA THR A 365 -17.26 -22.27 -26.95
C THR A 365 -18.06 -21.09 -27.54
N SER A 366 -19.28 -20.84 -27.02
CA SER A 366 -20.04 -19.67 -27.45
C SER A 366 -19.42 -18.36 -26.94
N ILE A 367 -19.59 -17.28 -27.69
CA ILE A 367 -19.09 -15.94 -27.29
C ILE A 367 -19.67 -15.50 -25.93
N PHE A 368 -20.94 -15.83 -25.66
CA PHE A 368 -21.57 -15.52 -24.38
C PHE A 368 -20.90 -16.28 -23.23
N TYR A 369 -20.66 -17.58 -23.40
CA TYR A 369 -19.95 -18.39 -22.41
C TYR A 369 -18.58 -17.79 -22.08
N ARG A 370 -17.80 -17.42 -23.11
CA ARG A 370 -16.49 -16.81 -22.90
C ARG A 370 -16.53 -15.52 -22.09
N HIS A 371 -17.48 -14.63 -22.37
CA HIS A 371 -17.64 -13.37 -21.64
C HIS A 371 -18.03 -13.61 -20.17
N PHE A 372 -18.98 -14.50 -19.92
CA PHE A 372 -19.39 -14.83 -18.54
C PHE A 372 -18.28 -15.55 -17.78
N TYR A 373 -17.59 -16.50 -18.41
CA TYR A 373 -16.45 -17.19 -17.79
C TYR A 373 -15.35 -16.20 -17.42
N CYS A 374 -14.99 -15.30 -18.33
CA CYS A 374 -14.00 -14.25 -18.09
C CYS A 374 -14.43 -13.30 -16.96
N GLY A 375 -15.71 -12.91 -16.92
CA GLY A 375 -16.26 -12.07 -15.85
C GLY A 375 -16.21 -12.74 -14.47
N LEU A 376 -16.66 -13.99 -14.37
CA LEU A 376 -16.62 -14.76 -13.14
C LEU A 376 -15.19 -15.05 -12.68
N TRP A 377 -14.31 -15.42 -13.61
CA TRP A 377 -12.89 -15.59 -13.34
C TRP A 377 -12.29 -14.34 -12.69
N ALA A 378 -12.52 -13.15 -13.26
CA ALA A 378 -11.97 -11.93 -12.70
C ALA A 378 -12.57 -11.59 -11.33
N HIS A 379 -13.88 -11.83 -11.15
CA HIS A 379 -14.56 -11.62 -9.87
C HIS A 379 -13.89 -12.44 -8.74
N PHE A 380 -13.69 -13.74 -8.98
CA PHE A 380 -13.00 -14.59 -8.02
C PHE A 380 -11.50 -14.29 -7.91
N ALA A 381 -10.82 -13.92 -9.01
CA ALA A 381 -9.41 -13.55 -8.98
C ALA A 381 -9.15 -12.35 -8.06
N LEU A 382 -10.11 -11.41 -7.92
CA LEU A 382 -10.00 -10.29 -6.99
C LEU A 382 -10.16 -10.69 -5.52
N TYR A 383 -10.79 -11.82 -5.22
CA TYR A 383 -11.04 -12.25 -3.84
C TYR A 383 -9.74 -12.49 -3.06
N LYS A 384 -8.62 -12.84 -3.73
CA LYS A 384 -7.30 -12.95 -3.08
C LYS A 384 -6.86 -11.63 -2.44
N TYR A 385 -7.12 -10.49 -3.09
CA TYR A 385 -6.81 -9.18 -2.56
C TYR A 385 -7.79 -8.78 -1.47
N ILE A 386 -9.09 -9.00 -1.71
CA ILE A 386 -10.15 -8.68 -0.74
C ILE A 386 -9.94 -9.47 0.56
N SER A 387 -9.59 -10.75 0.50
CA SER A 387 -9.31 -11.55 1.69
C SER A 387 -8.14 -10.98 2.48
N CYS A 388 -7.01 -10.69 1.82
CA CYS A 388 -5.85 -10.10 2.47
C CYS A 388 -6.17 -8.76 3.13
N TRP A 389 -6.90 -7.88 2.43
CA TRP A 389 -7.30 -6.59 3.00
C TRP A 389 -8.27 -6.72 4.17
N LEU A 390 -9.23 -7.64 4.13
CA LEU A 390 -10.15 -7.87 5.25
C LEU A 390 -9.44 -8.40 6.50
N LEU A 391 -8.48 -9.33 6.33
CA LEU A 391 -7.67 -9.84 7.44
C LEU A 391 -6.78 -8.75 8.04
N THR A 392 -6.19 -7.90 7.19
CA THR A 392 -5.42 -6.74 7.65
C THR A 392 -6.32 -5.67 8.29
N GLU A 393 -7.50 -5.39 7.74
CA GLU A 393 -8.49 -4.51 8.34
C GLU A 393 -8.86 -4.97 9.75
N ALA A 394 -9.05 -6.27 9.95
CA ALA A 394 -9.29 -6.86 11.26
C ALA A 394 -8.15 -6.52 12.24
N SER A 395 -6.90 -6.66 11.79
CA SER A 395 -5.71 -6.31 12.58
C SER A 395 -5.63 -4.81 12.89
N CYS A 396 -5.95 -3.94 11.92
CA CYS A 396 -5.96 -2.49 12.07
C CYS A 396 -7.08 -2.01 13.03
N ILE A 397 -8.24 -2.67 13.02
CA ILE A 397 -9.30 -2.43 14.01
C ILE A 397 -8.83 -2.93 15.37
N ARG A 398 -8.20 -4.11 15.43
CA ARG A 398 -7.78 -4.73 16.69
C ARG A 398 -6.72 -3.92 17.43
N ILE A 399 -5.80 -3.28 16.69
CA ILE A 399 -4.72 -2.44 17.22
C ILE A 399 -5.16 -0.99 17.49
N GLY A 400 -6.31 -0.57 16.97
CA GLY A 400 -6.91 0.74 17.23
C GLY A 400 -6.82 1.78 16.11
N ILE A 401 -5.89 1.63 15.15
CA ILE A 401 -5.60 2.69 14.16
C ILE A 401 -6.76 3.00 13.19
N SER A 402 -7.70 2.06 13.02
CA SER A 402 -8.89 2.23 12.18
C SER A 402 -9.96 3.14 12.77
N TYR A 403 -9.84 3.57 14.02
CA TYR A 403 -10.83 4.41 14.66
C TYR A 403 -10.97 5.76 13.95
N ASN A 404 -12.19 6.09 13.55
CA ASN A 404 -12.60 7.41 13.13
C ASN A 404 -13.47 8.02 14.23
N ARG A 405 -13.22 9.29 14.53
CA ARG A 405 -13.98 10.11 15.47
C ARG A 405 -15.49 9.87 15.27
N ALA A 406 -16.23 9.62 16.35
CA ALA A 406 -17.68 9.78 16.30
C ALA A 406 -17.99 11.26 16.00
N ASP A 407 -18.79 11.54 14.97
CA ASP A 407 -19.34 12.90 14.83
C ASP A 407 -20.01 13.27 16.17
N GLU A 408 -19.93 14.52 16.62
CA GLU A 408 -20.53 15.00 17.88
C GLU A 408 -22.07 14.87 17.93
N THR A 409 -22.67 14.18 16.97
CA THR A 409 -24.10 13.86 16.94
C THR A 409 -24.41 12.75 17.95
N PRO A 410 -25.27 13.02 18.95
CA PRO A 410 -25.69 12.01 19.91
C PRO A 410 -26.29 10.80 19.19
N GLY A 411 -25.78 9.59 19.49
CA GLY A 411 -26.29 8.32 18.95
C GLY A 411 -25.60 7.78 17.70
N LYS A 412 -24.65 8.50 17.09
CA LYS A 412 -23.86 7.97 15.96
C LYS A 412 -22.65 7.18 16.46
N LEU A 413 -22.70 5.85 16.32
CA LEU A 413 -21.60 4.95 16.68
C LEU A 413 -20.30 5.37 15.98
N SER A 414 -19.18 5.29 16.70
CA SER A 414 -17.84 5.49 16.12
C SER A 414 -17.60 4.54 14.94
N ASN A 415 -17.13 5.09 13.83
CA ASN A 415 -16.83 4.34 12.63
C ASN A 415 -15.39 3.79 12.71
N TRP A 416 -15.21 2.51 12.36
CA TRP A 416 -13.92 1.81 12.43
C TRP A 416 -13.41 1.49 11.02
N ASP A 417 -13.64 2.42 10.10
CA ASP A 417 -13.36 2.31 8.67
C ASP A 417 -12.17 3.17 8.23
N GLY A 418 -11.40 3.75 9.17
CA GLY A 418 -10.26 4.63 8.87
C GLY A 418 -9.11 3.94 8.14
N CYS A 419 -9.11 2.61 8.13
CA CYS A 419 -8.23 1.76 7.34
C CYS A 419 -9.04 0.77 6.49
N SER A 420 -10.27 1.08 6.08
CA SER A 420 -11.04 0.16 5.21
C SER A 420 -10.62 0.31 3.75
N ASN A 421 -10.18 -0.78 3.13
CA ASN A 421 -9.75 -0.82 1.73
C ASN A 421 -10.80 -1.45 0.80
N ILE A 422 -11.84 -2.07 1.36
CA ILE A 422 -12.93 -2.69 0.59
C ILE A 422 -14.33 -2.38 1.16
N LYS A 423 -15.23 -1.88 0.31
CA LYS A 423 -16.66 -1.72 0.61
C LYS A 423 -17.47 -2.89 0.03
N LEU A 424 -17.52 -4.00 0.75
CA LEU A 424 -18.05 -5.29 0.27
C LEU A 424 -19.42 -5.21 -0.41
N LEU A 425 -20.42 -4.56 0.21
CA LEU A 425 -21.76 -4.51 -0.37
C LEU A 425 -21.82 -3.70 -1.68
N CYS A 426 -20.99 -2.66 -1.79
CA CYS A 426 -20.90 -1.86 -3.01
C CYS A 426 -20.17 -2.64 -4.12
N PHE A 427 -19.13 -3.40 -3.77
CA PHE A 427 -18.40 -4.26 -4.70
C PHE A 427 -19.28 -5.41 -5.22
N GLU A 428 -19.91 -6.17 -4.33
CA GLU A 428 -20.79 -7.29 -4.70
C GLU A 428 -22.05 -6.82 -5.43
N GLY A 429 -22.60 -5.67 -5.04
CA GLY A 429 -23.78 -5.06 -5.65
C GLY A 429 -23.49 -4.12 -6.83
N ALA A 430 -22.28 -4.10 -7.38
CA ALA A 430 -21.88 -3.14 -8.41
C ALA A 430 -22.71 -3.28 -9.70
N THR A 431 -23.39 -2.19 -10.08
CA THR A 431 -24.17 -2.04 -11.33
C THR A 431 -23.56 -1.03 -12.30
N LYS A 432 -22.46 -0.38 -11.91
CA LYS A 432 -21.69 0.52 -12.77
C LYS A 432 -20.22 0.50 -12.35
N PHE A 433 -19.30 0.86 -13.24
CA PHE A 433 -17.85 0.80 -12.97
C PHE A 433 -17.39 1.76 -11.88
N GLN A 434 -18.06 2.92 -11.73
CA GLN A 434 -17.77 3.81 -10.62
C GLN A 434 -17.96 3.12 -9.25
N HIS A 435 -18.88 2.14 -9.13
CA HIS A 435 -19.03 1.37 -7.88
C HIS A 435 -17.79 0.52 -7.58
N TYR A 436 -17.14 -0.07 -8.58
CA TYR A 436 -15.89 -0.81 -8.36
C TYR A 436 -14.77 0.12 -7.90
N ILE A 437 -14.59 1.29 -8.53
CA ILE A 437 -13.58 2.28 -8.13
C ILE A 437 -13.84 2.78 -6.69
N ASP A 438 -15.11 3.04 -6.35
CA ASP A 438 -15.46 3.57 -5.02
C ASP A 438 -15.37 2.53 -3.90
N SER A 439 -15.28 1.24 -4.25
CA SER A 439 -15.34 0.12 -3.32
C SER A 439 -14.05 -0.68 -3.22
N PHE A 440 -13.25 -0.78 -4.28
CA PHE A 440 -12.04 -1.61 -4.33
C PHE A 440 -10.78 -0.75 -4.17
N ASN A 441 -9.85 -1.19 -3.32
CA ASN A 441 -8.60 -0.47 -3.03
C ASN A 441 -8.80 1.00 -2.60
N CYS A 442 -9.80 1.24 -1.74
CA CYS A 442 -10.29 2.57 -1.40
C CYS A 442 -9.20 3.57 -0.98
N ASN A 443 -8.21 3.14 -0.19
CA ASN A 443 -7.18 4.06 0.30
C ASN A 443 -6.19 4.45 -0.81
N THR A 444 -5.86 3.52 -1.71
CA THR A 444 -5.05 3.83 -2.90
C THR A 444 -5.78 4.78 -3.84
N ASN A 445 -7.09 4.58 -4.04
CA ASN A 445 -7.91 5.50 -4.83
C ASN A 445 -8.01 6.88 -4.18
N HIS A 446 -8.11 6.93 -2.85
CA HIS A 446 -8.03 8.20 -2.11
C HIS A 446 -6.67 8.87 -2.31
N PHE A 447 -5.57 8.11 -2.24
CA PHE A 447 -4.23 8.64 -2.53
C PHE A 447 -4.14 9.22 -3.94
N ALA A 448 -4.58 8.46 -4.95
CA ALA A 448 -4.54 8.89 -6.34
C ALA A 448 -5.35 10.18 -6.54
N ALA A 449 -6.51 10.28 -5.90
CA ALA A 449 -7.33 11.48 -5.93
C ALA A 449 -6.64 12.70 -5.29
N GLU A 450 -6.08 12.57 -4.08
CA GLU A 450 -5.55 13.70 -3.32
C GLU A 450 -4.13 14.12 -3.73
N TYR A 451 -3.24 13.15 -3.98
CA TYR A 451 -1.81 13.41 -4.21
C TYR A 451 -1.41 13.44 -5.67
N ILE A 452 -2.24 12.91 -6.58
CA ILE A 452 -1.97 12.93 -8.03
C ILE A 452 -3.01 13.81 -8.73
N TYR A 453 -4.26 13.36 -8.82
CA TYR A 453 -5.31 14.01 -9.60
C TYR A 453 -5.53 15.48 -9.21
N LYS A 454 -5.76 15.78 -7.93
CA LYS A 454 -5.96 17.17 -7.47
C LYS A 454 -4.71 18.03 -7.58
N ARG A 455 -3.51 17.44 -7.48
CA ARG A 455 -2.24 18.16 -7.67
C ARG A 455 -1.99 18.51 -9.14
N LEU A 456 -2.60 17.76 -10.07
CA LEU A 456 -2.60 18.05 -11.51
C LEU A 456 -3.65 19.10 -11.93
N LYS A 457 -4.31 19.79 -10.98
CA LYS A 457 -5.30 20.85 -11.29
C LYS A 457 -4.74 21.96 -12.18
N PHE A 458 -3.42 22.20 -12.14
CA PHE A 458 -2.75 23.19 -13.00
C PHE A 458 -2.86 22.89 -14.51
N LEU A 459 -3.21 21.65 -14.90
CA LEU A 459 -3.46 21.28 -16.30
C LEU A 459 -4.75 21.88 -16.87
N GLY A 460 -5.66 22.38 -16.02
CA GLY A 460 -6.91 23.01 -16.46
C GLY A 460 -7.94 22.06 -17.11
N ASN A 461 -7.65 20.76 -17.24
CA ASN A 461 -8.52 19.79 -17.89
C ASN A 461 -8.67 18.52 -17.04
N ARG A 462 -9.91 18.22 -16.64
CA ARG A 462 -10.25 17.05 -15.79
C ARG A 462 -9.89 15.71 -16.45
N ASN A 463 -10.09 15.58 -17.75
CA ASN A 463 -9.77 14.36 -18.48
C ASN A 463 -8.26 14.15 -18.56
N LEU A 464 -7.47 15.22 -18.75
CA LEU A 464 -6.01 15.13 -18.69
C LEU A 464 -5.54 14.76 -17.27
N SER A 465 -6.07 15.40 -16.24
CA SER A 465 -5.74 15.03 -14.84
C SER A 465 -6.08 13.57 -14.55
N GLN A 466 -7.24 13.07 -15.01
CA GLN A 466 -7.62 11.66 -14.87
C GLN A 466 -6.67 10.74 -15.63
N LEU A 467 -6.38 11.03 -16.90
CA LEU A 467 -5.49 10.24 -17.76
C LEU A 467 -4.11 10.09 -17.13
N PHE A 468 -3.49 11.18 -16.67
CA PHE A 468 -2.18 11.12 -16.00
C PHE A 468 -2.23 10.43 -14.64
N THR A 469 -3.35 10.49 -13.93
CA THR A 469 -3.53 9.75 -12.68
C THR A 469 -3.58 8.24 -12.92
N LEU A 470 -4.31 7.81 -13.95
CA LEU A 470 -4.40 6.41 -14.35
C LEU A 470 -3.07 5.91 -14.94
N PHE A 471 -2.34 6.75 -15.67
CA PHE A 471 -0.98 6.45 -16.11
C PHE A 471 -0.02 6.27 -14.93
N PHE A 472 -0.09 7.14 -13.91
CA PHE A 472 0.66 6.96 -12.67
C PHE A 472 0.34 5.62 -12.00
N LEU A 473 -0.94 5.26 -11.90
CA LEU A 473 -1.35 3.97 -11.31
C LEU A 473 -0.83 2.78 -12.13
N ALA A 474 -0.88 2.85 -13.46
CA ALA A 474 -0.30 1.82 -14.33
C ALA A 474 1.19 1.63 -14.05
N LEU A 475 1.95 2.72 -14.02
CA LEU A 475 3.38 2.70 -13.76
C LEU A 475 3.71 2.24 -12.33
N TRP A 476 2.89 2.62 -11.35
CA TRP A 476 3.03 2.18 -9.96
C TRP A 476 2.79 0.68 -9.81
N HIS A 477 1.92 0.08 -10.63
CA HIS A 477 1.72 -1.36 -10.62
C HIS A 477 2.84 -2.15 -11.31
N GLY A 478 3.46 -1.58 -12.34
CA GLY A 478 4.62 -2.19 -13.00
C GLY A 478 4.89 -1.69 -14.41
N THR A 479 5.83 -2.34 -15.09
CA THR A 479 6.27 -1.95 -16.44
C THR A 479 5.62 -2.76 -17.56
N ARG A 480 4.86 -3.80 -17.23
CA ARG A 480 4.24 -4.70 -18.20
C ARG A 480 3.04 -4.06 -18.89
N SER A 481 2.87 -4.39 -20.17
CA SER A 481 1.80 -3.87 -21.03
C SER A 481 0.40 -3.97 -20.44
N GLY A 482 0.11 -5.05 -19.72
CA GLY A 482 -1.20 -5.33 -19.16
C GLY A 482 -1.70 -4.26 -18.20
N TYR A 483 -0.80 -3.68 -17.38
CA TYR A 483 -1.17 -2.61 -16.46
C TYR A 483 -1.68 -1.38 -17.22
N TYR A 484 -0.96 -0.94 -18.25
CA TYR A 484 -1.35 0.22 -19.06
C TYR A 484 -2.68 0.01 -19.78
N VAL A 485 -2.91 -1.18 -20.33
CA VAL A 485 -4.18 -1.51 -21.01
C VAL A 485 -5.34 -1.52 -20.02
N THR A 486 -5.18 -2.09 -18.82
CA THR A 486 -6.25 -2.07 -17.80
C THR A 486 -6.63 -0.67 -17.35
N PHE A 487 -5.66 0.21 -17.09
CA PHE A 487 -5.96 1.59 -16.70
C PHE A 487 -6.48 2.44 -17.86
N PHE A 488 -6.10 2.12 -19.10
CA PHE A 488 -6.74 2.69 -20.27
C PHE A 488 -8.20 2.25 -20.40
N ASN A 489 -8.49 0.96 -20.15
CA ASN A 489 -9.85 0.44 -20.12
C ASN A 489 -10.70 1.14 -19.06
N GLU A 490 -10.15 1.35 -17.86
CA GLU A 490 -10.81 2.14 -16.82
C GLU A 490 -11.16 3.55 -17.33
N PHE A 491 -10.23 4.24 -17.99
CA PHE A 491 -10.47 5.58 -18.53
C PHE A 491 -11.64 5.61 -19.52
N ILE A 492 -11.62 4.75 -20.54
CA ILE A 492 -12.63 4.78 -21.62
C ILE A 492 -14.02 4.36 -21.11
N ILE A 493 -14.07 3.40 -20.17
CA ILE A 493 -15.32 2.94 -19.57
C ILE A 493 -15.92 4.04 -18.70
N ILE A 494 -15.13 4.63 -17.81
CA ILE A 494 -15.60 5.72 -16.93
C ILE A 494 -15.99 6.96 -17.72
N TYR A 495 -15.26 7.27 -18.80
CA TYR A 495 -15.61 8.36 -19.70
C TYR A 495 -17.00 8.12 -20.32
N MET A 496 -17.22 6.95 -20.92
CA MET A 496 -18.51 6.58 -21.51
C MET A 496 -19.63 6.58 -20.47
N GLU A 497 -19.43 5.90 -19.34
CA GLU A 497 -20.45 5.72 -18.31
C GLU A 497 -20.90 7.05 -17.71
N LYS A 498 -19.97 7.98 -17.44
CA LYS A 498 -20.31 9.32 -16.93
C LYS A 498 -21.09 10.14 -17.94
N GLU A 499 -20.72 10.11 -19.21
CA GLU A 499 -21.45 10.81 -20.26
C GLU A 499 -22.85 10.21 -20.47
N PHE A 500 -22.94 8.87 -20.56
CA PHE A 500 -24.19 8.14 -20.70
C PHE A 500 -25.14 8.45 -19.53
N GLU A 501 -24.67 8.32 -18.29
CA GLU A 501 -25.45 8.62 -17.08
C GLU A 501 -25.94 10.08 -17.09
N SER A 502 -25.09 11.03 -17.49
CA SER A 502 -25.46 12.46 -17.55
C SER A 502 -26.56 12.81 -18.57
N ILE A 503 -26.74 11.95 -19.59
CA ILE A 503 -27.77 12.08 -20.62
C ILE A 503 -29.05 11.35 -20.17
N ILE A 504 -28.93 10.06 -19.84
CA ILE A 504 -30.10 9.20 -19.58
C ILE A 504 -30.82 9.59 -18.28
N SER A 505 -30.09 10.03 -17.24
CA SER A 505 -30.65 10.46 -15.95
C SER A 505 -31.58 11.67 -16.05
N LYS A 506 -31.63 12.35 -17.19
CA LYS A 506 -32.53 13.49 -17.45
C LYS A 506 -33.79 13.10 -18.21
N THR A 507 -34.01 11.81 -18.47
CA THR A 507 -35.18 11.32 -19.23
C THR A 507 -36.25 10.80 -18.28
N ALA A 508 -37.52 10.98 -18.64
CA ALA A 508 -38.64 10.45 -17.86
C ALA A 508 -38.57 8.92 -17.75
N ILE A 509 -38.23 8.25 -18.86
CA ILE A 509 -38.06 6.79 -18.94
C ILE A 509 -37.08 6.28 -17.87
N TYR A 510 -35.95 6.95 -17.66
CA TYR A 510 -34.99 6.55 -16.62
C TYR A 510 -35.66 6.52 -15.24
N HIS A 511 -36.37 7.59 -14.87
CA HIS A 511 -37.05 7.67 -13.58
C HIS A 511 -38.19 6.65 -13.45
N GLU A 512 -38.99 6.48 -14.50
CA GLU A 512 -40.10 5.51 -14.55
C GLU A 512 -39.59 4.07 -14.35
N MET A 513 -38.49 3.69 -15.01
CA MET A 513 -37.90 2.36 -14.88
C MET A 513 -37.36 2.11 -13.47
N TRP A 514 -36.77 3.11 -12.81
CA TRP A 514 -36.26 2.97 -11.44
C TRP A 514 -37.35 3.01 -10.37
N GLN A 515 -38.47 3.68 -10.62
CA GLN A 515 -39.63 3.71 -9.73
C GLN A 515 -40.46 2.41 -9.81
N ASN A 516 -40.56 1.80 -10.99
CA ASN A 516 -41.24 0.52 -11.16
C ASN A 516 -40.42 -0.63 -10.57
N LYS A 517 -41.00 -1.37 -9.60
CA LYS A 517 -40.31 -2.45 -8.88
C LYS A 517 -39.79 -3.56 -9.81
N PHE A 518 -40.58 -3.98 -10.79
CA PHE A 518 -40.21 -5.06 -11.72
C PHE A 518 -39.13 -4.60 -12.70
N ALA A 519 -39.32 -3.43 -13.32
CA ALA A 519 -38.33 -2.85 -14.24
C ALA A 519 -36.99 -2.59 -13.54
N ARG A 520 -37.01 -2.13 -12.28
CA ARG A 520 -35.81 -1.95 -11.47
C ARG A 520 -35.01 -3.24 -11.26
N TYR A 521 -35.67 -4.37 -10.99
CA TYR A 521 -34.96 -5.65 -10.85
C TYR A 521 -34.39 -6.14 -12.18
N ILE A 522 -35.13 -5.98 -13.28
CA ILE A 522 -34.60 -6.29 -14.62
C ILE A 522 -33.38 -5.42 -14.93
N LEU A 523 -33.46 -4.11 -14.70
CA LEU A 523 -32.35 -3.19 -14.87
C LEU A 523 -31.14 -3.59 -14.01
N TYR A 524 -31.38 -3.96 -12.76
CA TYR A 524 -30.31 -4.44 -11.88
C TYR A 524 -29.59 -5.65 -12.48
N VAL A 525 -30.33 -6.65 -12.99
CA VAL A 525 -29.74 -7.84 -13.63
C VAL A 525 -28.94 -7.48 -14.88
N ILE A 526 -29.49 -6.61 -15.74
CA ILE A 526 -28.81 -6.15 -16.95
C ILE A 526 -27.51 -5.43 -16.60
N LEU A 527 -27.59 -4.46 -15.68
CA LEU A 527 -26.45 -3.67 -15.26
C LEU A 527 -25.40 -4.51 -14.52
N LYS A 528 -25.83 -5.49 -13.71
CA LYS A 528 -24.92 -6.42 -13.04
C LYS A 528 -24.23 -7.36 -14.03
N THR A 529 -24.93 -7.78 -15.07
CA THR A 529 -24.36 -8.57 -16.16
C THR A 529 -23.32 -7.75 -16.92
N TYR A 530 -23.65 -6.51 -17.28
CA TYR A 530 -22.72 -5.55 -17.89
C TYR A 530 -21.45 -5.39 -17.04
N THR A 531 -21.59 -5.12 -15.74
CA THR A 531 -20.43 -4.91 -14.87
C THR A 531 -19.58 -6.16 -14.73
N ILE A 532 -20.15 -7.34 -14.51
CA ILE A 532 -19.38 -8.60 -14.41
C ILE A 532 -18.61 -8.86 -15.70
N VAL A 533 -19.28 -8.80 -16.86
CA VAL A 533 -18.67 -9.14 -18.15
C VAL A 533 -17.50 -8.21 -18.46
N PHE A 534 -17.71 -6.91 -18.36
CA PHE A 534 -16.68 -5.95 -18.72
C PHE A 534 -15.63 -5.76 -17.63
N MET A 535 -15.94 -6.07 -16.36
CA MET A 535 -14.91 -6.18 -15.33
C MET A 535 -13.92 -7.28 -15.71
N GLY A 536 -14.43 -8.46 -16.10
CA GLY A 536 -13.62 -9.55 -16.66
C GLY A 536 -12.71 -9.08 -17.78
N TRP A 537 -13.31 -8.52 -18.82
CA TRP A 537 -12.59 -8.00 -19.97
C TRP A 537 -11.53 -6.95 -19.58
N SER A 538 -11.84 -6.04 -18.65
CA SER A 538 -10.91 -4.98 -18.23
C SER A 538 -9.72 -5.48 -17.41
N LEU A 539 -9.88 -6.55 -16.64
CA LEU A 539 -8.88 -7.09 -15.71
C LEU A 539 -8.00 -8.19 -16.30
N VAL A 540 -8.41 -8.81 -17.42
CA VAL A 540 -7.57 -9.79 -18.13
C VAL A 540 -6.14 -9.30 -18.35
N PRO A 541 -5.89 -8.10 -18.90
CA PRO A 541 -4.53 -7.59 -19.09
C PRO A 541 -3.77 -7.43 -17.76
N PHE A 542 -4.43 -6.97 -16.71
CA PHE A 542 -3.83 -6.77 -15.39
C PHE A 542 -3.27 -8.06 -14.79
N ASP A 543 -4.03 -9.16 -14.83
CA ASP A 543 -3.62 -10.41 -14.19
C ASP A 543 -2.54 -11.15 -15.01
N VAL A 544 -2.69 -11.22 -16.35
CA VAL A 544 -1.74 -11.95 -17.20
C VAL A 544 -0.50 -11.14 -17.59
N LYS A 545 -0.58 -9.80 -17.49
CA LYS A 545 0.49 -8.80 -17.69
C LYS A 545 1.10 -8.70 -19.11
N ILE A 546 1.21 -9.81 -19.83
CA ILE A 546 1.99 -9.98 -21.07
C ILE A 546 1.09 -9.84 -22.30
N ILE A 547 1.58 -9.08 -23.29
CA ILE A 547 0.85 -8.76 -24.53
C ILE A 547 0.33 -9.98 -25.27
N SER A 548 1.16 -10.99 -25.51
CA SER A 548 0.74 -12.21 -26.20
C SER A 548 -0.42 -12.92 -25.51
N LYS A 549 -0.43 -12.93 -24.17
CA LYS A 549 -1.46 -13.62 -23.37
C LYS A 549 -2.78 -12.86 -23.37
N TRP A 550 -2.78 -11.56 -23.01
CA TRP A 550 -4.04 -10.80 -22.97
C TRP A 550 -4.59 -10.53 -24.36
N TRP A 551 -3.73 -10.39 -25.37
CA TRP A 551 -4.17 -10.23 -26.76
C TRP A 551 -4.90 -11.47 -27.27
N SER A 552 -4.41 -12.68 -26.94
CA SER A 552 -5.08 -13.93 -27.29
C SER A 552 -6.49 -14.00 -26.69
N ILE A 553 -6.63 -13.69 -25.40
CA ILE A 553 -7.94 -13.68 -24.73
C ILE A 553 -8.84 -12.58 -25.30
N TYR A 554 -8.30 -11.40 -25.62
CA TYR A 554 -9.08 -10.34 -26.26
C TYR A 554 -9.56 -10.73 -27.65
N SER A 555 -8.75 -11.46 -28.40
CA SER A 555 -9.12 -11.99 -29.71
C SER A 555 -10.29 -12.97 -29.57
N SER A 556 -10.30 -13.83 -28.54
CA SER A 556 -11.42 -14.78 -28.31
C SER A 556 -12.71 -14.07 -27.91
N LEU A 557 -12.59 -12.92 -27.26
CA LEU A 557 -13.69 -12.01 -26.93
C LEU A 557 -13.98 -11.01 -28.05
N TYR A 558 -13.39 -11.16 -29.25
CA TYR A 558 -13.55 -10.27 -30.41
C TYR A 558 -13.33 -8.78 -30.11
N PHE A 559 -12.44 -8.48 -29.15
CA PHE A 559 -12.17 -7.11 -28.69
C PHE A 559 -13.45 -6.34 -28.30
N SER A 560 -14.47 -7.05 -27.79
CA SER A 560 -15.82 -6.52 -27.54
C SER A 560 -15.85 -5.22 -26.74
N GLY A 561 -15.03 -5.10 -25.70
CA GLY A 561 -14.94 -3.87 -24.91
C GLY A 561 -14.47 -2.67 -25.74
N PHE A 562 -13.48 -2.83 -26.62
CA PHE A 562 -13.05 -1.74 -27.49
C PHE A 562 -14.13 -1.33 -28.48
N ILE A 563 -14.88 -2.29 -29.03
CA ILE A 563 -16.01 -2.02 -29.93
C ILE A 563 -17.13 -1.24 -29.23
N ILE A 564 -17.33 -1.47 -27.92
CA ILE A 564 -18.40 -0.84 -27.14
C ILE A 564 -17.97 0.53 -26.59
N PHE A 565 -16.75 0.66 -26.08
CA PHE A 565 -16.35 1.85 -25.34
C PHE A 565 -15.64 2.91 -26.20
N LEU A 566 -14.80 2.52 -27.17
CA LEU A 566 -14.03 3.50 -27.97
C LEU A 566 -14.91 4.34 -28.91
N PRO A 567 -15.89 3.77 -29.64
CA PRO A 567 -16.74 4.55 -30.54
C PRO A 567 -17.75 5.46 -29.84
N TRP A 568 -17.81 5.46 -28.51
CA TRP A 568 -18.80 6.23 -27.76
C TRP A 568 -18.86 7.71 -28.18
N GLY A 569 -17.72 8.39 -28.20
CA GLY A 569 -17.67 9.84 -28.42
C GLY A 569 -18.11 10.27 -29.83
N PHE A 570 -17.86 9.45 -30.85
CA PHE A 570 -18.08 9.82 -32.25
C PHE A 570 -19.23 9.07 -32.95
N ALA A 571 -19.64 7.90 -32.44
CA ALA A 571 -20.72 7.09 -33.03
C ALA A 571 -21.93 6.97 -32.09
N TYR A 572 -21.75 6.40 -30.90
CA TYR A 572 -22.89 6.01 -30.05
C TYR A 572 -23.56 7.20 -29.34
N LYS A 573 -22.80 8.19 -28.87
CA LYS A 573 -23.36 9.39 -28.24
C LYS A 573 -24.19 10.21 -29.23
N PRO A 574 -23.72 10.55 -30.45
CA PRO A 574 -24.56 11.21 -31.46
C PRO A 574 -25.82 10.41 -31.79
N LEU A 575 -25.70 9.09 -31.96
CA LEU A 575 -26.84 8.22 -32.23
C LEU A 575 -27.86 8.24 -31.08
N LEU A 576 -27.41 8.16 -29.83
CA LEU A 576 -28.28 8.25 -28.65
C LEU A 576 -29.04 9.58 -28.62
N LEU A 577 -28.33 10.70 -28.82
CA LEU A 577 -28.96 12.03 -28.82
C LEU A 577 -29.96 12.18 -29.97
N TRP A 578 -29.65 11.65 -31.16
CA TRP A 578 -30.56 11.61 -32.30
C TRP A 578 -31.81 10.77 -31.98
N SER A 579 -31.64 9.56 -31.43
CA SER A 579 -32.76 8.68 -31.05
C SER A 579 -33.67 9.32 -30.00
N LEU A 580 -33.10 9.92 -28.96
CA LEU A 580 -33.88 10.61 -27.92
C LEU A 580 -34.73 11.76 -28.51
N LYS A 581 -34.20 12.46 -29.53
CA LYS A 581 -34.94 13.50 -30.25
C LYS A 581 -35.99 12.90 -31.19
N TYR A 582 -35.63 11.86 -31.95
CA TYR A 582 -36.50 11.22 -32.93
C TYR A 582 -37.75 10.60 -32.29
N PHE A 583 -37.59 9.92 -31.16
CA PHE A 583 -38.69 9.33 -30.40
C PHE A 583 -39.37 10.32 -29.43
N ASN A 584 -39.00 11.60 -29.48
CA ASN A 584 -39.53 12.67 -28.63
C ASN A 584 -39.55 12.33 -27.13
N VAL A 585 -38.46 11.72 -26.64
CA VAL A 585 -38.36 11.26 -25.25
C VAL A 585 -38.40 12.46 -24.30
N ARG A 586 -39.39 12.47 -23.40
CA ARG A 586 -39.60 13.55 -22.43
C ARG A 586 -38.36 13.71 -21.53
N LYS A 587 -37.87 14.95 -21.43
CA LYS A 587 -36.83 15.34 -20.48
C LYS A 587 -37.47 15.84 -19.19
N VAL A 588 -36.91 15.44 -18.06
CA VAL A 588 -37.30 15.94 -16.73
C VAL A 588 -36.32 17.06 -16.37
N THR A 589 -36.83 18.27 -16.16
CA THR A 589 -36.05 19.36 -15.58
C THR A 589 -36.13 19.27 -14.06
N LYS A 590 -35.08 19.66 -13.33
CA LYS A 590 -34.96 19.59 -11.85
C LYS A 590 -36.12 20.21 -11.03
N ASN A 591 -37.10 20.86 -11.67
CA ASN A 591 -38.27 21.50 -11.05
C ASN A 591 -39.59 20.75 -11.32
N GLU A 592 -39.57 19.62 -12.04
CA GLU A 592 -40.64 18.61 -12.13
C GLU A 592 -40.21 17.38 -11.33
#